data_AF-A0A820UIX3-F1
#
_entry.id   AF-A0A820UIX3-F1
#
_cell.length_a   1.000
_cell.length_b   1.000
_cell.length_c   1.000
_cell.angle_alpha   90.00
_cell.angle_beta   90.00
_cell.angle_gamma   90.00
#
_symmetry.space_group_name_H-M   'P 1'
#
loop_
_entity.id
_entity.type
_entity.pdbx_description
1 polymer ?
#
loop_
_entity_poly.entity_id
_entity_poly.type
_entity_poly.pdbx_seq_one_letter_code
_entity_poly.pdbx_strand_id
1 'polypeptide(L)'
;MLNRDLRLMDVDIILKMGFFLRSLHKNLETLHHQQQSIEIIGILFQGFCGQGLSMESFEKMKKTKEGLIVFQQLYFHSCDRQVSYIYAQSVALSNDLNSVGILFVTSIDPFRRCQKR
;
A
#
# COMPACT_ATOMS: atom_id res chain seq x y z
N MET A 1 5.18 11.63 -8.34
CA MET A 1 3.98 12.23 -8.95
C MET A 1 2.78 11.33 -8.77
N LEU A 2 2.66 10.19 -9.47
CA LEU A 2 1.43 9.38 -9.44
C LEU A 2 0.84 9.09 -8.04
N ASN A 3 1.62 8.58 -7.07
CA ASN A 3 1.10 8.31 -5.72
C ASN A 3 0.62 9.57 -4.98
N ARG A 4 1.27 10.71 -5.22
CA ARG A 4 0.84 12.00 -4.69
C ARG A 4 -0.46 12.44 -5.35
N ASP A 5 -0.56 12.29 -6.67
CA ASP A 5 -1.71 12.76 -7.45
C ASP A 5 -2.95 11.89 -7.19
N LEU A 6 -2.76 10.57 -7.02
CA LEU A 6 -3.80 9.65 -6.53
C LEU A 6 -4.27 10.01 -5.11
N ARG A 7 -3.35 10.40 -4.22
CA ARG A 7 -3.68 10.81 -2.84
C ARG A 7 -4.41 12.15 -2.78
N LEU A 8 -4.12 13.05 -3.73
CA LEU A 8 -4.80 14.34 -3.85
C LEU A 8 -6.06 14.26 -4.71
N MET A 9 -6.34 13.10 -5.31
CA MET A 9 -7.44 12.88 -6.25
C MET A 9 -7.47 13.93 -7.37
N ASP A 10 -6.30 14.30 -7.90
CA ASP A 10 -6.20 15.28 -8.98
C ASP A 10 -6.68 14.64 -10.30
N VAL A 11 -7.92 14.93 -10.67
CA VAL A 11 -8.61 14.31 -11.81
C VAL A 11 -7.89 14.60 -13.14
N ASP A 12 -7.35 15.80 -13.32
CA ASP A 12 -6.70 16.19 -14.57
C ASP A 12 -5.40 15.41 -14.78
N ILE A 13 -4.64 15.19 -13.71
CA ILE A 13 -3.43 14.37 -13.75
C ILE A 13 -3.79 12.89 -13.89
N ILE A 14 -4.81 12.40 -13.17
CA ILE A 14 -5.29 11.01 -13.28
C ILE A 14 -5.73 10.70 -14.70
N LEU A 15 -6.44 11.61 -15.38
CA LEU A 15 -6.84 11.45 -16.78
C LEU A 15 -5.62 11.38 -17.70
N LYS A 16 -4.63 12.25 -17.52
CA LYS A 16 -3.37 12.23 -18.29
C LYS A 16 -2.58 10.95 -18.04
N MET A 17 -2.64 10.41 -16.82
CA MET A 17 -1.99 9.16 -16.44
C MET A 17 -2.86 7.92 -16.73
N GLY A 18 -4.06 8.07 -17.29
CA GLY A 18 -5.02 6.98 -17.47
C GLY A 18 -4.48 5.83 -18.31
N PHE A 19 -3.74 6.13 -19.37
CA PHE A 19 -3.06 5.11 -20.19
C PHE A 19 -2.00 4.34 -19.38
N PHE A 20 -1.20 5.06 -18.58
CA PHE A 20 -0.21 4.44 -17.72
C PHE A 20 -0.86 3.55 -16.66
N LEU A 21 -1.89 4.05 -15.98
CA LEU A 21 -2.65 3.30 -14.97
C LEU A 21 -3.27 2.03 -15.55
N ARG A 22 -3.85 2.11 -16.76
CA ARG A 22 -4.41 0.95 -17.46
C ARG A 22 -3.33 -0.08 -17.80
N SER A 23 -2.19 0.35 -18.32
CA SER A 23 -1.08 -0.54 -18.63
C SER A 23 -0.50 -1.19 -17.38
N LEU A 24 -0.32 -0.42 -16.31
CA LEU A 24 0.15 -0.92 -15.02
C LEU A 24 -0.83 -1.96 -14.45
N HIS A 25 -2.13 -1.66 -14.47
CA HIS A 25 -3.16 -2.59 -14.00
C HIS A 25 -3.13 -3.92 -14.76
N LYS A 26 -3.04 -3.89 -16.10
CA LYS A 26 -2.95 -5.10 -16.92
C LYS A 26 -1.69 -5.92 -16.63
N ASN A 27 -0.55 -5.26 -16.40
CA ASN A 27 0.69 -5.94 -16.04
C ASN A 27 0.58 -6.61 -14.66
N LEU A 28 -0.04 -5.94 -13.68
CA LEU A 28 -0.30 -6.52 -12.37
C LEU A 28 -1.27 -7.70 -12.45
N GLU A 29 -2.33 -7.62 -13.26
CA GLU A 29 -3.27 -8.73 -13.49
C GLU A 29 -2.57 -9.94 -14.11
N THR A 30 -1.72 -9.72 -15.12
CA THR A 30 -0.92 -10.77 -15.74
C THR A 30 0.01 -11.45 -14.73
N LEU A 31 0.75 -10.66 -13.95
CA LEU A 31 1.66 -11.18 -12.92
C LEU A 31 0.89 -11.95 -11.83
N HIS A 32 -0.27 -11.44 -11.42
CA HIS A 32 -1.10 -12.11 -10.42
C HIS A 32 -1.60 -13.47 -10.91
N HIS A 33 -2.04 -13.57 -12.17
CA HIS A 33 -2.42 -14.86 -12.77
C HIS A 33 -1.25 -15.83 -12.87
N GLN A 34 -0.05 -15.35 -13.21
CA GLN A 34 1.17 -16.19 -13.23
C GLN A 34 1.49 -16.72 -11.83
N GLN A 35 1.41 -15.86 -10.80
CA GLN A 35 1.64 -16.26 -9.40
C GLN A 35 0.61 -17.28 -8.90
N GLN A 36 -0.64 -17.24 -9.38
CA GLN A 36 -1.66 -18.24 -9.04
C GLN A 36 -1.43 -19.59 -9.72
N SER A 37 -0.84 -19.61 -10.92
CA SER A 37 -0.54 -20.86 -11.64
C SER A 37 0.61 -21.64 -11.00
N ILE A 38 1.43 -20.98 -10.20
CA ILE A 38 2.42 -21.59 -9.33
C ILE A 38 1.67 -22.03 -8.07
N GLU A 39 1.70 -23.32 -7.73
CA GLU A 39 1.09 -23.86 -6.50
C GLU A 39 1.78 -23.28 -5.25
N ILE A 40 1.39 -22.07 -4.85
CA ILE A 40 1.77 -21.48 -3.57
C ILE A 40 0.76 -21.95 -2.53
N ILE A 41 0.76 -23.25 -2.23
CA ILE A 41 -0.21 -23.87 -1.33
C ILE A 41 0.00 -23.33 0.09
N GLY A 42 -0.99 -22.59 0.61
CA GLY A 42 -1.17 -22.35 2.05
C GLY A 42 -0.24 -21.35 2.72
N ILE A 43 0.63 -20.63 2.00
CA ILE A 43 1.54 -19.64 2.60
C ILE A 43 0.90 -18.25 2.56
N LEU A 44 0.54 -17.73 3.74
CA LEU A 44 0.26 -16.31 3.91
C LEU A 44 1.55 -15.53 3.68
N PHE A 45 1.52 -14.56 2.76
CA PHE A 45 2.67 -13.68 2.56
C PHE A 45 2.66 -12.59 3.61
N GLN A 46 3.78 -12.43 4.32
CA GLN A 46 3.97 -11.27 5.19
C GLN A 46 4.65 -10.16 4.40
N GLY A 47 3.93 -9.07 4.18
CA GLY A 47 4.44 -7.85 3.57
C GLY A 47 4.68 -6.77 4.62
N PHE A 48 5.79 -6.07 4.50
CA PHE A 48 6.13 -4.90 5.32
C PHE A 48 6.02 -3.63 4.47
N CYS A 49 5.50 -2.55 5.04
CA CYS A 49 5.48 -1.24 4.38
C CYS A 49 5.74 -0.14 5.41
N GLY A 50 6.82 0.62 5.24
CA GLY A 50 7.11 1.78 6.06
C GLY A 50 6.65 3.05 5.38
N GLN A 51 5.90 3.89 6.09
CA GLN A 51 5.47 5.19 5.59
C GLN A 51 5.20 6.18 6.72
N GLY A 52 5.12 7.45 6.36
CA GLY A 52 4.64 8.51 7.24
C GLY A 52 3.13 8.64 7.24
N LEU A 53 2.54 8.88 8.41
CA LEU A 53 1.16 9.34 8.58
C LEU A 53 1.13 10.64 9.36
N SER A 54 0.11 11.47 9.13
CA SER A 54 -0.18 12.58 10.04
C SER A 54 -0.58 12.04 11.41
N MET A 55 -0.26 12.78 12.47
CA MET A 55 -0.67 12.45 13.84
C MET A 55 -2.19 12.26 13.95
N GLU A 56 -2.97 13.09 13.25
CA GLU A 56 -4.43 12.96 13.18
C GLU A 56 -4.86 11.62 12.56
N SER A 57 -4.29 11.24 11.41
CA SER A 57 -4.58 9.96 10.75
C SER A 57 -4.20 8.78 11.65
N PHE A 58 -3.08 8.89 12.37
CA PHE A 58 -2.63 7.88 13.32
C PHE A 58 -3.58 7.72 14.51
N GLU A 59 -4.03 8.82 15.12
CA GLU A 59 -4.99 8.79 16.21
C GLU A 59 -6.37 8.28 15.77
N LYS A 60 -6.80 8.62 14.54
CA LYS A 60 -8.00 8.02 13.95
C LYS A 60 -7.85 6.51 13.78
N MET A 61 -6.70 6.06 13.25
CA MET A 61 -6.41 4.63 13.04
C MET A 61 -6.39 3.85 14.37
N LYS A 62 -5.85 4.43 15.44
CA LYS A 62 -5.89 3.82 16.79
C LYS A 62 -7.33 3.59 17.27
N LYS A 63 -8.23 4.54 17.00
CA LYS A 63 -9.65 4.44 17.39
C LYS A 63 -10.43 3.44 16.53
N THR A 64 -10.01 3.21 15.29
CA THR A 64 -10.64 2.24 14.37
C THR A 64 -9.95 0.88 14.42
N LYS A 65 -9.48 0.44 15.60
CA LYS A 65 -8.91 -0.90 15.77
C LYS A 65 -9.92 -1.94 15.29
N GLU A 66 -9.47 -2.93 14.51
CA GLU A 66 -10.32 -3.95 13.85
C GLU A 66 -11.19 -3.42 12.69
N GLY A 67 -11.08 -2.13 12.35
CA GLY A 67 -11.71 -1.54 11.18
C GLY A 67 -10.94 -1.79 9.89
N LEU A 68 -11.55 -1.39 8.77
CA LEU A 68 -10.92 -1.42 7.44
C LEU A 68 -10.16 -0.11 7.18
N ILE A 69 -8.99 -0.22 6.55
CA ILE A 69 -8.20 0.91 6.07
C ILE A 69 -8.21 0.88 4.55
N VAL A 70 -8.54 2.01 3.93
CA VAL A 70 -8.48 2.19 2.48
C VAL A 70 -7.32 3.11 2.16
N PHE A 71 -6.44 2.64 1.27
CA PHE A 71 -5.35 3.44 0.72
C PHE A 71 -5.73 3.86 -0.71
N GLN A 72 -5.70 5.17 -0.99
CA GLN A 72 -5.99 5.71 -2.33
C GLN A 72 -4.80 5.60 -3.31
N GLN A 73 -3.61 5.35 -2.77
CA GLN A 73 -2.37 5.26 -3.54
C GLN A 73 -1.94 3.80 -3.71
N LEU A 74 -1.08 3.53 -4.69
CA LEU A 74 -0.45 2.22 -4.83
C LEU A 74 0.40 1.91 -3.61
N TYR A 75 0.25 0.68 -3.13
CA TYR A 75 0.87 0.22 -1.92
C TYR A 75 2.00 -0.75 -2.26
N PHE A 76 3.22 -0.43 -1.83
CA PHE A 76 4.39 -1.27 -2.05
C PHE A 76 4.75 -1.98 -0.75
N HIS A 77 4.82 -3.29 -0.83
CA HIS A 77 5.31 -4.13 0.25
C HIS A 77 6.70 -4.67 -0.09
N SER A 78 7.57 -4.70 0.90
CA SER A 78 8.79 -5.51 0.86
C SER A 78 8.58 -6.77 1.70
N CYS A 79 9.15 -7.89 1.26
CA CYS A 79 9.30 -9.08 2.12
C CYS A 79 10.39 -8.86 3.18
N ASP A 80 11.28 -7.88 2.97
CA ASP A 80 12.31 -7.49 3.93
C ASP A 80 11.79 -6.36 4.84
N ARG A 81 11.69 -6.69 6.13
CA ARG A 81 11.30 -5.77 7.19
C ARG A 81 12.26 -4.59 7.30
N GLN A 82 13.57 -4.79 7.14
CA GLN A 82 14.56 -3.73 7.34
C GLN A 82 14.45 -2.66 6.26
N VAL A 83 14.25 -3.07 5.01
CA VAL A 83 13.99 -2.14 3.90
C VAL A 83 12.79 -1.26 4.23
N SER A 84 11.69 -1.86 4.69
CA SER A 84 10.48 -1.11 5.07
C SER A 84 10.70 -0.22 6.28
N TYR A 85 11.45 -0.70 7.28
CA TYR A 85 11.75 0.05 8.49
C TYR A 85 12.53 1.33 8.21
N ILE A 86 13.48 1.31 7.27
CA ILE A 86 14.24 2.50 6.84
C ILE A 86 13.28 3.61 6.35
N TYR A 87 12.23 3.27 5.62
CA TYR A 87 11.23 4.25 5.17
C TYR A 87 10.39 4.81 6.31
N ALA A 88 10.02 4.00 7.30
CA ALA A 88 9.31 4.49 8.48
C ALA A 88 10.22 5.38 9.34
N GLN A 89 11.48 4.97 9.51
CA GLN A 89 12.48 5.70 10.29
C GLN A 89 12.84 7.04 9.64
N SER A 90 12.97 7.11 8.32
CA SER A 90 13.29 8.36 7.64
C SER A 90 12.21 9.44 7.85
N VAL A 91 10.94 9.04 7.96
CA VAL A 91 9.86 9.95 8.36
C VAL A 91 10.00 10.37 9.82
N ALA A 92 10.25 9.42 10.72
CA ALA A 92 10.40 9.73 12.15
C ALA A 92 11.60 10.65 12.45
N LEU A 93 12.64 10.60 11.61
CA LEU A 93 13.81 11.49 11.67
C LEU A 93 13.60 12.83 10.95
N SER A 94 12.47 13.03 10.28
CA SER A 94 12.15 14.30 9.63
C SER A 94 11.75 15.35 10.67
N ASN A 95 11.97 16.64 10.38
CA ASN A 95 11.60 17.74 11.27
C ASN A 95 10.08 18.02 11.32
N ASP A 96 9.25 17.16 10.74
CA ASP A 96 7.79 17.31 10.76
C ASP A 96 7.22 16.71 12.05
N LEU A 97 7.00 17.59 13.03
CA LEU A 97 6.43 17.29 14.34
C LEU A 97 5.00 16.72 14.28
N ASN A 98 4.29 16.90 13.16
CA ASN A 98 2.93 16.40 12.98
C ASN A 98 2.90 15.08 12.19
N SER A 99 4.05 14.45 11.95
CA SER A 99 4.16 13.17 11.27
C SER A 99 4.66 12.07 12.21
N VAL A 100 4.21 10.85 11.96
CA VAL A 100 4.67 9.65 12.67
C VAL A 100 5.07 8.62 11.62
N GLY A 101 6.27 8.08 11.77
CA GLY A 101 6.75 6.93 11.00
C GLY A 101 6.08 5.65 11.47
N ILE A 102 5.42 4.93 10.56
CA ILE A 102 4.68 3.71 10.87
C ILE A 102 5.15 2.59 9.96
N LEU A 103 5.37 1.42 10.57
CA LEU A 103 5.62 0.17 9.87
C LEU A 103 4.35 -0.67 9.89
N PHE A 104 3.70 -0.78 8.74
CA PHE A 104 2.60 -1.71 8.54
C PHE A 104 3.13 -3.12 8.32
N VAL A 105 2.52 -4.07 9.01
CA VAL A 105 2.75 -5.51 8.85
C VAL A 105 1.45 -6.10 8.34
N THR A 106 1.47 -6.62 7.12
CA THR A 106 0.27 -7.11 6.44
C THR A 106 0.42 -8.59 6.12
N SER A 107 -0.59 -9.38 6.43
CA SER A 107 -0.70 -10.77 5.97
C SER A 107 -1.58 -10.79 4.74
N ILE A 108 -1.01 -11.22 3.61
CA ILE A 108 -1.69 -11.29 2.32
C ILE A 108 -2.05 -12.75 2.07
N ASP A 109 -3.35 -13.00 1.92
CA ASP A 109 -3.89 -14.28 1.49
C ASP A 109 -4.01 -14.27 -0.04
N PRO A 110 -3.18 -15.04 -0.76
CA PRO A 110 -3.18 -15.03 -2.23
C PRO A 110 -4.45 -15.66 -2.84
N PHE A 111 -5.27 -16.36 -2.04
CA PHE A 111 -6.48 -17.05 -2.50
C PHE A 111 -7.77 -16.27 -2.23
N ARG A 112 -7.74 -15.23 -1.38
CA ARG A 112 -8.91 -14.37 -1.17
C ARG A 112 -9.12 -13.42 -2.34
N ARG A 113 -10.13 -13.70 -3.16
CA ARG A 113 -10.62 -12.79 -4.20
C ARG A 113 -11.47 -11.67 -3.59
N CYS A 114 -11.33 -10.46 -4.11
CA CYS A 114 -12.35 -9.43 -3.97
C CYS A 114 -13.60 -9.92 -4.71
N GLN A 115 -14.59 -10.43 -3.98
CA GLN A 115 -15.89 -10.78 -4.57
C GLN A 115 -16.52 -9.48 -5.08
N LYS A 116 -16.68 -9.35 -6.39
CA LYS A 116 -17.53 -8.31 -6.97
C LYS A 116 -18.95 -8.58 -6.47
N ARG A 117 -19.46 -7.68 -5.63
CA ARG A 117 -20.91 -7.56 -5.38
C ARG A 117 -21.57 -6.90 -6.57
#